data_AF-A0AAD5X7R0-F1
#
_entry.id   AF-A0AAD5X7R0-F1
#
_cell.length_a   1.000
_cell.length_b   1.000
_cell.length_c   1.000
_cell.angle_alpha   90.00
_cell.angle_beta   90.00
_cell.angle_gamma   90.00
#
_symmetry.space_group_name_H-M   'P 1'
#
loop_
_entity.id
_entity.type
_entity.pdbx_description
1 polymer ?
#
loop_
_entity_poly.entity_id
_entity_poly.type
_entity_poly.pdbx_seq_one_letter_code
_entity_poly.pdbx_strand_id
1 'polypeptide(L)'
;MQAMGYYPSEHEIENMLNEVKYSSLSEGELIDSISFPDLIKLYINHKPVFDYSEQDLLEALGKAVQCMPGLPSDEKSLAFAPTTMLSKEGLYSLLQQHGESMSKEDLQTSFRALLLNDPVYNGVLPDNFTGRQFVEELLGLQPAIAGGGTYDAAEATE
;
A
#
# COMPACT_ATOMS: atom_id res chain seq x y z
N MET A 1 -7.12 8.73 -9.30
CA MET A 1 -7.28 8.56 -7.83
C MET A 1 -5.94 8.55 -7.11
N GLN A 2 -4.91 7.86 -7.62
CA GLN A 2 -3.55 7.84 -7.05
C GLN A 2 -2.96 9.24 -6.78
N ALA A 3 -3.18 10.21 -7.67
CA ALA A 3 -2.75 11.60 -7.47
C ALA A 3 -3.43 12.31 -6.27
N MET A 4 -4.54 11.77 -5.76
CA MET A 4 -5.26 12.26 -4.58
C MET A 4 -4.92 11.44 -3.31
N GLY A 5 -3.90 10.57 -3.36
CA GLY A 5 -3.47 9.77 -2.22
C GLY A 5 -4.29 8.52 -1.94
N TYR A 6 -5.13 8.06 -2.88
CA TYR A 6 -5.81 6.76 -2.79
C TYR A 6 -5.20 5.77 -3.78
N TYR A 7 -4.78 4.61 -3.28
CA TYR A 7 -4.05 3.58 -4.04
C TYR A 7 -4.89 2.28 -4.14
N PRO A 8 -5.93 2.26 -4.99
CA PRO A 8 -6.71 1.05 -5.25
C PRO A 8 -5.86 0.01 -6.00
N SER A 9 -6.14 -1.27 -5.73
CA SER A 9 -5.65 -2.42 -6.51
C SER A 9 -6.16 -2.40 -7.95
N GLU A 10 -5.49 -3.07 -8.89
CA GLU A 10 -5.98 -3.24 -10.26
C GLU A 10 -7.37 -3.89 -10.29
N HIS A 11 -7.64 -4.85 -9.41
CA HIS A 11 -8.97 -5.43 -9.31
C HIS A 11 -10.04 -4.41 -8.89
N GLU A 12 -9.74 -3.54 -7.91
CA GLU A 12 -10.65 -2.46 -7.53
C GLU A 12 -10.82 -1.43 -8.65
N ILE A 13 -9.75 -1.13 -9.41
CA ILE A 13 -9.84 -0.27 -10.59
C ILE A 13 -10.77 -0.88 -11.64
N GLU A 14 -10.66 -2.18 -11.90
CA GLU A 14 -11.56 -2.88 -12.83
C GLU A 14 -13.02 -2.82 -12.35
N ASN A 15 -13.26 -3.03 -11.05
CA ASN A 15 -14.59 -2.93 -10.47
C ASN A 15 -15.16 -1.51 -10.59
N MET A 16 -14.36 -0.47 -10.31
CA MET A 16 -14.75 0.93 -10.50
C MET A 16 -15.07 1.26 -11.96
N LEU A 17 -14.27 0.76 -12.90
CA LEU A 17 -14.52 0.94 -14.34
C LEU A 17 -15.79 0.22 -14.78
N ASN A 18 -16.05 -0.98 -14.26
CA ASN A 18 -17.27 -1.71 -14.53
C ASN A 18 -18.50 -0.99 -13.94
N GLU A 19 -18.41 -0.46 -12.73
CA GLU A 19 -19.47 0.37 -12.13
C GLU A 19 -19.83 1.56 -13.02
N VAL A 20 -18.82 2.26 -13.54
CA VAL A 20 -19.02 3.36 -14.49
C VAL A 20 -19.67 2.88 -15.79
N LYS A 21 -19.15 1.80 -16.40
CA LYS A 21 -19.68 1.26 -17.66
C LYS A 21 -21.12 0.81 -17.56
N TYR A 22 -21.50 0.23 -16.42
CA TYR A 22 -22.84 -0.30 -16.17
C TYR A 22 -23.77 0.66 -15.42
N SER A 23 -23.30 1.88 -15.11
CA SER A 23 -24.08 2.89 -14.39
C SER A 23 -25.41 3.24 -15.08
N SER A 24 -25.44 3.14 -16.41
CA SER A 24 -26.60 3.48 -17.26
C SER A 24 -27.10 2.28 -18.04
N LEU A 25 -26.83 1.06 -17.56
CA LEU A 25 -27.25 -0.16 -18.23
C LEU A 25 -28.79 -0.25 -18.38
N SER A 26 -29.53 0.43 -17.50
CA SER A 26 -30.99 0.58 -17.61
C SER A 26 -31.44 1.34 -18.86
N GLU A 27 -30.58 2.19 -19.42
CA GLU A 27 -30.83 2.97 -20.64
C GLU A 27 -30.27 2.28 -21.90
N GLY A 28 -29.55 1.16 -21.74
CA GLY A 28 -29.01 0.34 -22.84
C GLY A 28 -27.71 0.86 -23.44
N GLU A 29 -27.14 1.94 -22.90
CA GLU A 29 -25.88 2.53 -23.36
C GLU A 29 -24.72 2.21 -22.40
N LEU A 30 -23.58 1.82 -22.98
CA LEU A 30 -22.32 1.69 -22.25
C LEU A 30 -21.65 3.05 -22.21
N ILE A 31 -21.34 3.53 -21.01
CA ILE A 31 -20.71 4.83 -20.81
C ILE A 31 -19.23 4.65 -20.49
N ASP A 32 -18.37 5.21 -21.34
CA ASP A 32 -16.91 5.19 -21.16
C ASP A 32 -16.33 6.52 -20.63
N SER A 33 -17.20 7.48 -20.28
CA SER A 33 -16.77 8.79 -19.77
C SER A 33 -17.57 9.22 -18.56
N ILE A 34 -16.91 9.80 -17.57
CA ILE A 34 -17.55 10.31 -16.35
C ILE A 34 -17.43 11.83 -16.25
N SER A 35 -18.45 12.45 -15.65
CA SER A 35 -18.39 13.85 -15.26
C SER A 35 -17.55 14.02 -13.99
N PHE A 36 -17.06 15.23 -13.73
CA PHE A 36 -16.32 15.52 -12.50
C PHE A 36 -17.12 15.24 -11.20
N PRO A 37 -18.42 15.60 -11.10
CA PRO A 37 -19.24 15.18 -9.96
C PRO A 37 -19.32 13.66 -9.76
N ASP A 38 -19.35 12.88 -10.83
CA ASP A 38 -19.41 11.41 -10.73
C ASP A 38 -18.07 10.82 -10.31
N LEU A 39 -16.96 11.43 -10.74
CA LEU A 39 -15.62 11.10 -10.22
C LEU A 39 -15.53 11.32 -8.71
N ILE A 40 -16.12 12.39 -8.17
CA ILE A 40 -16.13 12.64 -6.72
C ILE A 40 -16.94 11.56 -5.99
N LYS A 41 -18.12 11.20 -6.49
CA LYS A 41 -18.94 10.14 -5.89
C LYS A 41 -18.19 8.81 -5.89
N LEU A 42 -17.60 8.44 -7.02
CA LEU A 42 -16.83 7.21 -7.16
C LEU A 42 -15.64 7.20 -6.19
N TYR A 43 -14.93 8.33 -6.08
CA TYR A 43 -13.81 8.45 -5.14
C TYR A 43 -14.24 8.30 -3.68
N ILE A 44 -15.30 8.97 -3.25
CA ILE A 44 -15.80 8.88 -1.85
C ILE A 44 -16.28 7.46 -1.53
N ASN A 45 -16.95 6.79 -2.48
CA ASN A 45 -17.50 5.46 -2.27
C ASN A 45 -16.42 4.38 -2.15
N HIS A 46 -15.34 4.50 -2.93
CA HIS A 46 -14.26 3.51 -2.95
C HIS A 46 -13.11 3.83 -1.99
N LYS A 47 -13.01 5.08 -1.48
CA LYS A 47 -11.97 5.42 -0.51
C LYS A 47 -12.23 4.70 0.83
N PRO A 48 -11.31 3.84 1.30
CA PRO A 48 -11.44 3.22 2.60
C PRO A 48 -11.39 4.26 3.73
N VAL A 49 -12.17 4.01 4.77
CA VAL A 49 -12.22 4.86 5.98
C VAL A 49 -10.94 4.69 6.82
N PHE A 50 -10.38 3.48 6.82
CA PHE A 50 -9.13 3.15 7.51
C PHE A 50 -8.10 2.70 6.48
N ASP A 51 -6.97 3.40 6.42
CA ASP A 51 -5.80 2.97 5.66
C ASP A 51 -5.00 1.91 6.44
N TYR A 52 -4.00 1.32 5.79
CA TYR A 52 -3.12 0.33 6.40
C TYR A 52 -2.32 0.93 7.56
N SER A 53 -2.32 0.25 8.70
CA SER A 53 -1.49 0.63 9.84
C SER A 53 -0.05 0.14 9.70
N GLU A 54 0.87 0.73 10.46
CA GLU A 54 2.24 0.22 10.58
C GLU A 54 2.26 -1.27 10.97
N GLN A 55 1.34 -1.69 11.83
CA GLN A 55 1.24 -3.07 12.29
C GLN A 55 0.87 -4.02 11.15
N ASP A 56 -0.06 -3.63 10.28
CA ASP A 56 -0.46 -4.43 9.12
C ASP A 56 0.70 -4.62 8.14
N LEU A 57 1.50 -3.57 7.93
CA LEU A 57 2.68 -3.61 7.07
C LEU A 57 3.79 -4.48 7.66
N LEU A 58 4.04 -4.37 8.96
CA LEU A 58 5.01 -5.23 9.64
C LEU A 58 4.57 -6.70 9.58
N GLU A 59 3.29 -7.00 9.80
CA GLU A 59 2.78 -8.36 9.65
C GLU A 59 2.94 -8.89 8.22
N ALA A 60 2.65 -8.06 7.21
CA ALA A 60 2.86 -8.41 5.81
C ALA A 60 4.33 -8.68 5.48
N LEU A 61 5.25 -7.85 6.00
CA LEU A 61 6.69 -8.08 5.88
C LEU A 61 7.15 -9.36 6.58
N GLY A 62 6.49 -9.75 7.67
CA GLY A 62 6.69 -11.05 8.31
C GLY A 62 6.46 -12.22 7.38
N LYS A 63 5.51 -12.12 6.44
CA LYS A 63 5.30 -13.13 5.39
C LYS A 63 6.46 -13.16 4.39
N ALA A 64 7.10 -12.02 4.12
CA ALA A 64 8.29 -11.96 3.26
C ALA A 64 9.44 -12.81 3.80
N VAL A 65 9.66 -12.79 5.13
CA VAL A 65 10.69 -13.61 5.80
C VAL A 65 10.46 -15.10 5.55
N GLN A 66 9.19 -15.54 5.55
CA GLN A 66 8.83 -16.94 5.35
C GLN A 66 9.01 -17.42 3.90
N CYS A 67 9.01 -16.50 2.94
CA CYS A 67 9.20 -16.76 1.51
C CYS A 67 10.68 -16.70 1.07
N MET A 68 11.63 -16.42 1.99
CA MET A 68 13.05 -16.44 1.66
C MET A 68 13.53 -17.86 1.26
N PRO A 69 14.21 -18.02 0.11
CA PRO A 69 14.76 -19.31 -0.28
C PRO A 69 15.93 -19.69 0.64
N GLY A 70 15.79 -20.82 1.35
CA GLY A 70 16.87 -21.40 2.17
C GLY A 70 16.72 -21.28 3.69
N LEU A 71 15.63 -20.70 4.21
CA LEU A 71 15.37 -20.67 5.66
C LEU A 71 14.72 -21.99 6.14
N PRO A 72 15.25 -22.67 7.17
CA PRO A 72 14.64 -23.88 7.72
C PRO A 72 13.26 -23.57 8.32
N SER A 73 12.32 -24.51 8.13
CA SER A 73 10.90 -24.35 8.49
C SER A 73 10.62 -24.03 9.96
N ASP A 74 11.58 -24.22 10.86
CA ASP A 74 11.44 -23.96 12.31
C ASP A 74 11.45 -22.47 12.70
N GLU A 75 12.07 -21.59 11.90
CA GLU A 75 12.09 -20.13 12.17
C GLU A 75 10.90 -19.38 11.54
N LYS A 76 10.02 -20.07 10.80
CA LYS A 76 8.82 -19.48 10.18
C LYS A 76 7.73 -19.08 11.17
N SER A 77 7.81 -19.52 12.43
CA SER A 77 6.86 -19.20 13.51
C SER A 77 7.29 -18.07 14.44
N LEU A 78 8.44 -17.44 14.21
CA LEU A 78 8.87 -16.32 15.06
C LEU A 78 8.00 -15.10 14.76
N ALA A 79 7.36 -14.56 15.80
CA ALA A 79 6.62 -13.31 15.73
C ALA A 79 7.51 -12.24 15.10
N PHE A 80 7.08 -11.71 13.94
CA PHE A 80 7.87 -10.71 13.23
C PHE A 80 8.01 -9.47 14.10
N ALA A 81 9.22 -9.22 14.57
CA ALA A 81 9.54 -8.01 15.31
C ALA A 81 9.89 -6.90 14.30
N PRO A 82 9.62 -5.62 14.62
CA PRO A 82 10.04 -4.49 13.79
C PRO A 82 11.57 -4.42 13.58
N THR A 83 12.34 -5.11 14.44
CA THR A 83 13.80 -5.25 14.36
C THR A 83 14.27 -6.45 13.54
N THR A 84 13.37 -7.27 13.01
CA THR A 84 13.74 -8.43 12.18
C THR A 84 14.37 -7.95 10.88
N MET A 85 15.52 -8.53 10.54
CA MET A 85 16.25 -8.24 9.31
C MET A 85 15.57 -8.91 8.10
N LEU A 86 15.36 -8.13 7.06
CA LEU A 86 14.82 -8.54 5.77
C LEU A 86 15.88 -8.38 4.70
N SER A 87 15.96 -9.36 3.80
CA SER A 87 16.78 -9.26 2.60
C SER A 87 15.99 -8.68 1.44
N LYS A 88 16.67 -7.90 0.59
CA LYS A 88 16.11 -7.37 -0.67
C LYS A 88 15.52 -8.45 -1.57
N GLU A 89 16.20 -9.58 -1.71
CA GLU A 89 15.73 -10.69 -2.54
C GLU A 89 14.48 -11.36 -1.94
N GLY A 90 14.34 -11.40 -0.62
CA GLY A 90 13.13 -11.85 0.06
C GLY A 90 11.93 -10.93 -0.23
N LEU A 91 12.13 -9.61 -0.16
CA LEU A 91 11.09 -8.64 -0.51
C LEU A 91 10.68 -8.75 -1.98
N TYR A 92 11.65 -8.87 -2.89
CA TYR A 92 11.37 -9.04 -4.32
C TYR A 92 10.61 -10.33 -4.60
N SER A 93 10.98 -11.43 -3.93
CA SER A 93 10.28 -12.71 -4.06
C SER A 93 8.83 -12.60 -3.59
N LEU A 94 8.57 -11.89 -2.48
CA LEU A 94 7.20 -11.66 -1.99
C LEU A 94 6.37 -10.89 -3.03
N LEU A 95 6.89 -9.76 -3.53
CA LEU A 95 6.18 -8.88 -4.46
C LEU A 95 6.00 -9.49 -5.87
N GLN A 96 6.80 -10.51 -6.21
CA GLN A 96 6.65 -11.25 -7.46
C GLN A 96 5.68 -12.43 -7.36
N GLN A 97 5.52 -13.02 -6.17
CA GLN A 97 4.72 -14.24 -5.97
C GLN A 97 3.32 -13.97 -5.39
N HIS A 98 3.14 -12.86 -4.68
CA HIS A 98 1.92 -12.57 -3.93
C HIS A 98 1.32 -11.21 -4.33
N GLY A 99 -0.01 -11.14 -4.36
CA GLY A 99 -0.75 -9.93 -4.72
C GLY A 99 -0.71 -9.67 -6.22
N GLU A 100 -0.65 -8.39 -6.59
CA GLU A 100 -0.51 -7.94 -7.98
C GLU A 100 0.97 -7.96 -8.34
N SER A 101 1.39 -9.09 -8.92
CA SER A 101 2.80 -9.37 -9.19
C SER A 101 3.40 -8.33 -10.13
N MET A 102 4.53 -7.76 -9.71
CA MET A 102 5.27 -6.77 -10.49
C MET A 102 6.57 -7.37 -11.03
N SER A 103 7.00 -6.96 -12.23
CA SER A 103 8.27 -7.41 -12.81
C SER A 103 9.47 -6.91 -11.98
N LYS A 104 10.63 -7.57 -12.13
CA LYS A 104 11.85 -7.14 -11.40
C LYS A 104 12.30 -5.76 -11.84
N GLU A 105 12.13 -5.45 -13.12
CA GLU A 105 12.49 -4.20 -13.77
C GLU A 105 11.62 -3.05 -13.25
N ASP A 106 10.31 -3.29 -13.13
CA ASP A 106 9.36 -2.31 -12.61
C ASP A 106 9.59 -2.05 -11.11
N LEU A 107 9.86 -3.10 -10.33
CA LEU A 107 10.24 -2.97 -8.92
C LEU A 107 11.51 -2.13 -8.75
N GLN A 108 12.56 -2.42 -9.54
CA GLN A 108 13.81 -1.66 -9.50
C GLN A 108 13.58 -0.18 -9.87
N THR A 109 12.77 0.08 -10.89
CA THR A 109 12.45 1.44 -11.32
C THR A 109 11.67 2.19 -10.23
N SER A 110 10.71 1.52 -9.60
CA SER A 110 9.88 2.06 -8.52
C SER A 110 10.72 2.40 -7.28
N PHE A 111 11.54 1.46 -6.79
CA PHE A 111 12.44 1.73 -5.66
C PHE A 111 13.48 2.80 -5.98
N ARG A 112 13.99 2.83 -7.21
CA ARG A 112 14.90 3.90 -7.64
C ARG A 112 14.21 5.27 -7.59
N ALA A 113 12.98 5.38 -8.07
CA ALA A 113 12.22 6.63 -8.05
C ALA A 113 11.90 7.08 -6.61
N LEU A 114 11.56 6.12 -5.73
CA LEU A 114 11.27 6.38 -4.32
C LEU A 114 12.52 6.87 -3.56
N LEU A 115 13.66 6.21 -3.77
CA LEU A 115 14.89 6.44 -3.02
C LEU A 115 15.81 7.50 -3.65
N LEU A 116 15.46 8.07 -4.81
CA LEU A 116 16.32 9.01 -5.53
C LEU A 116 16.63 10.27 -4.72
N ASN A 117 15.65 10.73 -3.94
CA ASN A 117 15.74 11.96 -3.16
C ASN A 117 16.26 11.70 -1.72
N ASP A 118 16.47 10.44 -1.36
CA ASP A 118 16.99 10.09 -0.04
C ASP A 118 18.53 10.15 -0.05
N PRO A 119 19.15 10.99 0.80
CA PRO A 119 20.60 11.14 0.85
C PRO A 119 21.33 9.86 1.30
N VAL A 120 20.64 8.94 1.98
CA VAL A 120 21.20 7.69 2.52
C VAL A 120 21.23 6.60 1.44
N TYR A 121 20.16 6.49 0.65
CA TYR A 121 19.98 5.38 -0.30
C TYR A 121 20.33 5.74 -1.75
N ASN A 122 20.25 7.01 -2.14
CA ASN A 122 20.65 7.53 -3.46
C ASN A 122 20.15 6.67 -4.63
N GLY A 123 18.89 6.23 -4.56
CA GLY A 123 18.25 5.40 -5.58
C GLY A 123 18.58 3.90 -5.55
N VAL A 124 19.28 3.40 -4.53
CA VAL A 124 19.61 1.98 -4.36
C VAL A 124 19.05 1.42 -3.05
N LEU A 125 18.17 0.42 -3.16
CA LEU A 125 17.66 -0.33 -2.03
C LEU A 125 18.80 -1.15 -1.37
N PRO A 126 19.04 -1.02 -0.05
CA PRO A 126 20.04 -1.81 0.66
C PRO A 126 19.75 -3.31 0.60
N ASP A 127 20.81 -4.12 0.67
CA ASP A 127 20.68 -5.58 0.60
C ASP A 127 19.98 -6.17 1.83
N ASN A 128 20.15 -5.53 3.00
CA ASN A 128 19.49 -5.88 4.24
C ASN A 128 18.94 -4.63 4.94
N PHE A 129 17.73 -4.71 5.48
CA PHE A 129 17.08 -3.64 6.23
C PHE A 129 16.11 -4.21 7.27
N THR A 130 15.77 -3.44 8.28
CA THR A 130 14.75 -3.85 9.28
C THR A 130 13.34 -3.46 8.84
N GLY A 131 12.32 -4.17 9.33
CA GLY A 131 10.92 -3.84 9.05
C GLY A 131 10.57 -2.40 9.42
N ARG A 132 11.08 -1.92 10.56
CA ARG A 132 10.92 -0.51 10.96
C ARG A 132 11.54 0.46 9.96
N GLN A 133 12.79 0.24 9.55
CA GLN A 133 13.44 1.09 8.54
C GLN A 133 12.65 1.12 7.23
N PHE A 134 12.08 -0.01 6.83
CA PHE A 134 11.25 -0.06 5.63
C PHE A 134 9.97 0.79 5.76
N VAL A 135 9.26 0.69 6.88
CA VAL A 135 7.99 1.42 7.05
C VAL A 135 8.21 2.91 7.32
N GLU A 136 9.16 3.25 8.20
CA GLU A 136 9.40 4.63 8.61
C GLU A 136 10.27 5.40 7.62
N GLU A 137 11.41 4.83 7.20
CA GLU A 137 12.41 5.55 6.37
C GLU A 137 12.10 5.41 4.88
N LEU A 138 11.70 4.22 4.43
CA LEU A 138 11.50 3.96 2.99
C LEU A 138 10.09 4.31 2.51
N LEU A 139 9.04 3.93 3.25
CA LEU A 139 7.66 4.28 2.91
C LEU A 139 7.24 5.64 3.46
N GLY A 140 7.99 6.20 4.42
CA GLY A 140 7.67 7.50 5.01
C GLY A 140 6.40 7.50 5.86
N LEU A 141 5.94 6.32 6.29
CA LEU A 141 4.75 6.20 7.14
C LEU A 141 5.14 6.57 8.56
N GLN A 142 4.73 7.76 8.98
CA GLN A 142 4.88 8.16 10.37
C GLN A 142 3.99 7.26 11.23
N PRO A 143 4.49 6.75 12.38
CA PRO A 143 3.64 6.04 13.32
C PRO A 143 2.48 6.97 13.66
N ALA A 144 1.26 6.47 13.51
CA ALA A 144 0.07 7.23 13.87
C ALA A 144 0.27 7.74 15.29
N ILE A 145 0.39 9.06 15.43
CA ILE A 145 0.61 9.69 16.72
C ILE A 145 -0.53 9.18 17.59
N ALA A 146 -0.20 8.43 18.65
CA ALA A 146 -1.14 8.03 19.69
C ALA A 146 -1.56 9.29 20.46
N GLY A 147 -2.30 10.16 19.79
CA GLY A 147 -2.79 11.44 20.25
C GLY A 147 -4.17 11.58 19.66
N GLY A 148 -5.16 11.15 20.45
CA GLY A 148 -6.57 11.22 20.09
C GLY A 148 -6.92 12.61 19.57
N GLY A 149 -7.37 12.65 18.32
CA GLY A 149 -8.26 13.71 17.89
C GLY A 149 -9.58 13.50 18.62
N THR A 150 -9.69 14.07 19.81
CA THR A 150 -10.98 14.43 20.38
C THR A 150 -11.66 15.30 19.33
N TYR A 151 -12.65 14.75 18.62
CA TYR A 151 -13.68 15.58 18.02
C TYR A 151 -14.42 16.20 19.20
N ASP A 152 -14.00 17.41 19.57
CA ASP A 152 -14.71 18.25 20.51
C ASP A 152 -16.04 18.64 19.83
N ALA A 153 -17.03 17.77 19.99
CA ALA A 153 -18.42 18.05 19.72
C ALA A 153 -18.98 18.83 20.92
N ALA A 154 -18.54 20.08 21.06
CA ALA A 154 -19.06 21.09 21.96
C ALA A 154 -18.79 22.44 21.25
N GLU A 155 -19.73 23.31 20.91
CA GLU A 155 -21.08 23.56 21.39
C GLU A 155 -21.92 24.09 20.21
N ALA A 156 -23.10 23.52 19.99
CA ALA A 156 -24.15 24.09 19.14
C ALA A 156 -25.52 23.81 19.75
N THR A 157 -25.77 24.42 20.91
CA THR A 157 -27.06 24.63 21.60
C THR A 157 -26.72 25.68 22.67
N GLU A 158 -27.33 26.85 22.83
CA GLU A 158 -28.65 27.40 22.54
C GLU A 158 -28.53 28.93 22.42
#